data_AF-A0AAJ7QH32-F1
#
_entry.id   AF-A0AAJ7QH32-F1
#
_cell.length_a   1.000
_cell.length_b   1.000
_cell.length_c   1.000
_cell.angle_alpha   90.00
_cell.angle_beta   90.00
_cell.angle_gamma   90.00
#
_symmetry.space_group_name_H-M   'P 1'
#
loop_
_entity.id
_entity.type
_entity.pdbx_description
1 polymer ?
#
loop_
_entity_poly.entity_id
_entity_poly.type
_entity_poly.pdbx_seq_one_letter_code
_entity_poly.pdbx_strand_id
1 'polypeptide(L)'
;MAGVLEEKERLRLVYASLQAASCPFVEGLNLQEADSMLQLLCTPSHHRTDILAWICSSINPNFATSKAMSMISKEPDVLTKEMAVLGQELMLCNAGDLDLIRGNASPRRQLQFMEQLLSLVPGCKKSAEHRMDEEMLVNKIFAAENLPYLAQMLKPTFNPWPAHLKALCKGTKSCYKPSKEEDADVATLLQLTQSALKQLESECEFLNNEAQSPGIFSPSSLRVAACDLQQLMATFCHVYETDLRTYCGRDPPSFSTETDVFRRVHQLLLACNTELEMLNEVSEASASMNEEVNRLQTQPRYWRRGEKHTLSDQLEEVSRRSREFLSLLHS
;
A
#
# COMPACT_ATOMS: atom_id res chain seq x y z
N MET A 1 -9.59 -21.01 -47.74
CA MET A 1 -9.63 -19.87 -48.69
C MET A 1 -10.36 -18.66 -48.12
N ALA A 2 -11.52 -18.79 -47.45
CA ALA A 2 -12.25 -17.65 -46.86
C ALA A 2 -11.46 -16.91 -45.74
N GLY A 3 -10.82 -17.63 -44.82
CA GLY A 3 -10.10 -17.01 -43.69
C GLY A 3 -8.87 -16.16 -44.08
N VAL A 4 -8.26 -16.42 -45.24
CA VAL A 4 -7.08 -15.66 -45.75
C VAL A 4 -7.51 -14.32 -46.35
N LEU A 5 -8.72 -14.24 -46.91
CA LEU A 5 -9.30 -13.00 -47.43
C LEU A 5 -9.70 -12.07 -46.28
N GLU A 6 -10.36 -12.59 -45.25
CA GLU A 6 -10.70 -11.83 -44.03
C GLU A 6 -9.46 -11.25 -43.33
N GLU A 7 -8.36 -12.01 -43.30
CA GLU A 7 -7.11 -11.57 -42.68
C GLU A 7 -6.46 -10.41 -43.46
N LYS A 8 -6.45 -10.49 -44.80
CA LYS A 8 -5.93 -9.42 -45.66
C LYS A 8 -6.79 -8.16 -45.63
N GLU A 9 -8.10 -8.30 -45.51
CA GLU A 9 -9.01 -7.17 -45.33
C GLU A 9 -8.79 -6.49 -43.97
N ARG A 10 -8.73 -7.27 -42.89
CA ARG A 10 -8.46 -6.74 -41.54
C ARG A 10 -7.09 -6.06 -41.46
N LEU A 11 -6.07 -6.63 -42.10
CA LEU A 11 -4.74 -6.03 -42.21
C LEU A 11 -4.78 -4.63 -42.83
N ARG A 12 -5.46 -4.48 -43.97
CA ARG A 12 -5.61 -3.17 -44.64
C ARG A 12 -6.37 -2.18 -43.78
N LEU A 13 -7.39 -2.65 -43.06
CA LEU A 13 -8.17 -1.82 -42.14
C LEU A 13 -7.29 -1.31 -40.99
N VAL A 14 -6.52 -2.20 -40.33
CA VAL A 14 -5.60 -1.82 -39.26
C VAL A 14 -4.55 -0.81 -39.76
N TYR A 15 -3.99 -1.03 -40.95
CA TYR A 15 -3.01 -0.11 -41.54
C TYR A 15 -3.63 1.27 -41.86
N ALA A 16 -4.82 1.30 -42.46
CA ALA A 16 -5.55 2.53 -42.73
C ALA A 16 -5.94 3.26 -41.43
N SER A 17 -6.32 2.52 -40.38
CA SER A 17 -6.60 3.07 -39.04
C SER A 17 -5.38 3.71 -38.41
N LEU A 18 -4.18 3.13 -38.59
CA LEU A 18 -2.92 3.73 -38.14
C LEU A 18 -2.59 5.03 -38.89
N GLN A 19 -2.81 5.05 -40.20
CA GLN A 19 -2.64 6.27 -41.01
C GLN A 19 -3.64 7.36 -40.61
N ALA A 20 -4.91 6.99 -40.42
CA ALA A 20 -5.97 7.92 -40.00
C ALA A 20 -5.74 8.49 -38.59
N ALA A 21 -5.10 7.71 -37.70
CA ALA A 21 -4.72 8.15 -36.37
C ALA A 21 -3.41 8.96 -36.35
N SER A 22 -2.82 9.26 -37.52
CA SER A 22 -1.55 9.97 -37.67
C SER A 22 -0.40 9.33 -36.88
N CYS A 23 -0.29 8.01 -36.94
CA CYS A 23 0.81 7.30 -36.32
C CYS A 23 2.15 7.64 -37.03
N PRO A 24 3.16 8.17 -36.32
CA PRO A 24 4.40 8.68 -36.92
C PRO A 24 5.25 7.57 -37.55
N PHE A 25 5.04 6.32 -37.13
CA PHE A 25 5.81 5.16 -37.61
C PHE A 25 5.27 4.57 -38.91
N VAL A 26 4.10 5.03 -39.38
CA VAL A 26 3.55 4.68 -40.71
C VAL A 26 3.41 5.90 -41.62
N GLU A 27 3.68 7.10 -41.11
CA GLU A 27 3.64 8.33 -41.87
C GLU A 27 4.73 8.33 -42.95
N GLY A 28 4.34 8.51 -44.21
CA GLY A 28 5.24 8.44 -45.36
C GLY A 28 5.53 7.03 -45.89
N LEU A 29 5.09 5.96 -45.21
CA LEU A 29 5.16 4.59 -45.74
C LEU A 29 3.96 4.31 -46.65
N ASN A 30 4.19 4.28 -47.97
CA ASN A 30 3.17 3.90 -48.96
C ASN A 30 3.22 2.39 -49.26
N LEU A 31 3.02 1.57 -48.24
CA LEU A 31 2.92 0.12 -48.42
C LEU A 31 1.61 -0.23 -49.14
N GLN A 32 1.70 -0.87 -50.30
CA GLN A 32 0.56 -1.34 -51.11
C GLN A 32 0.36 -2.86 -50.98
N GLU A 33 1.44 -3.58 -50.67
CA GLU A 33 1.48 -5.03 -50.63
C GLU A 33 1.11 -5.57 -49.24
N ALA A 34 0.23 -6.58 -49.21
CA ALA A 34 -0.23 -7.20 -47.96
C ALA A 34 0.91 -7.90 -47.20
N ASP A 35 1.87 -8.49 -47.92
CA ASP A 35 2.99 -9.21 -47.27
C ASP A 35 3.93 -8.23 -46.55
N SER A 36 4.17 -7.06 -47.13
CA SER A 36 4.93 -5.97 -46.49
C SER A 36 4.21 -5.40 -45.26
N MET A 37 2.87 -5.23 -45.33
CA MET A 37 2.07 -4.81 -44.17
C MET A 37 2.08 -5.86 -43.05
N LEU A 38 1.98 -7.16 -43.39
CA LEU A 38 2.09 -8.26 -42.43
C LEU A 38 3.47 -8.32 -41.79
N GLN A 39 4.53 -8.09 -42.57
CA GLN A 39 5.89 -8.07 -42.05
C GLN A 39 6.07 -6.92 -41.04
N LEU A 40 5.50 -5.75 -41.31
CA LEU A 40 5.56 -4.61 -40.41
C LEU A 40 4.75 -4.83 -39.12
N LEU A 41 3.50 -5.30 -39.23
CA LEU A 41 2.55 -5.32 -38.10
C LEU A 41 2.55 -6.64 -37.32
N CYS A 42 2.88 -7.75 -37.98
CA CYS A 42 2.72 -9.09 -37.40
C CYS A 42 4.03 -9.86 -37.17
N THR A 43 5.18 -9.29 -37.53
CA THR A 43 6.49 -9.93 -37.31
C THR A 43 7.26 -9.21 -36.20
N PRO A 44 8.01 -9.92 -35.34
CA PRO A 44 8.82 -9.29 -34.30
C PRO A 44 9.83 -8.32 -34.90
N SER A 45 9.72 -7.05 -34.55
CA SER A 45 10.62 -5.99 -34.99
C SER A 45 10.56 -4.81 -34.03
N HIS A 46 11.61 -3.99 -33.99
CA HIS A 46 11.63 -2.76 -33.20
C HIS A 46 10.50 -1.80 -33.63
N HIS A 47 10.29 -1.65 -34.94
CA HIS A 47 9.23 -0.79 -35.49
C HIS A 47 7.84 -1.21 -35.02
N ARG A 48 7.56 -2.51 -34.96
CA ARG A 48 6.29 -3.02 -34.45
C ARG A 48 6.09 -2.67 -32.97
N THR A 49 7.14 -2.81 -32.17
CA THR A 49 7.12 -2.44 -30.75
C THR A 49 6.85 -0.95 -30.58
N ASP A 50 7.48 -0.10 -31.41
CA ASP A 50 7.25 1.35 -31.39
C ASP A 50 5.82 1.72 -31.77
N ILE A 51 5.26 1.05 -32.79
CA ILE A 51 3.85 1.22 -33.18
C ILE A 51 2.93 0.87 -32.01
N LEU A 52 3.12 -0.29 -31.36
CA LEU A 52 2.30 -0.68 -30.21
C LEU A 52 2.47 0.26 -29.02
N ALA A 53 3.70 0.66 -28.70
CA ALA A 53 3.98 1.60 -27.61
C ALA A 53 3.33 2.97 -27.85
N TRP A 54 3.30 3.43 -29.11
CA TRP A 54 2.59 4.62 -29.50
C TRP A 54 1.08 4.47 -29.31
N ILE A 55 0.47 3.38 -29.80
CA ILE A 55 -0.96 3.12 -29.61
C ILE A 55 -1.31 3.14 -28.11
N CYS A 56 -0.52 2.43 -27.29
CA CYS A 56 -0.69 2.40 -25.84
C CYS A 56 -0.57 3.78 -25.19
N SER A 57 0.40 4.59 -25.63
CA SER A 57 0.58 5.98 -25.17
C SER A 57 -0.58 6.89 -25.57
N SER A 58 -1.18 6.66 -26.75
CA SER A 58 -2.34 7.40 -27.24
C SER A 58 -3.63 7.06 -26.49
N ILE A 59 -3.74 5.84 -25.95
CA ILE A 59 -4.89 5.40 -25.14
C ILE A 59 -4.75 5.88 -23.69
N ASN A 60 -3.55 5.79 -23.11
CA ASN A 60 -3.29 6.17 -21.73
C ASN A 60 -2.07 7.11 -21.64
N PRO A 61 -2.26 8.41 -21.34
CA PRO A 61 -1.15 9.35 -21.24
C PRO A 61 -0.18 9.02 -20.09
N ASN A 62 -0.63 8.29 -19.07
CA ASN A 62 0.24 7.82 -17.99
C ASN A 62 1.19 6.71 -18.44
N PHE A 63 0.86 6.00 -19.53
CA PHE A 63 1.77 5.02 -20.13
C PHE A 63 2.99 5.74 -20.75
N ALA A 64 2.78 6.89 -21.38
CA ALA A 64 3.85 7.71 -21.96
C ALA A 64 4.82 8.26 -20.89
N THR A 65 4.32 8.53 -19.68
CA THR A 65 5.12 9.03 -18.54
C THR A 65 5.68 7.91 -17.65
N SER A 66 5.37 6.65 -17.96
CA SER A 66 5.91 5.49 -17.24
C SER A 66 7.43 5.42 -17.32
N LYS A 67 8.05 4.87 -16.26
CA LYS A 67 9.49 4.59 -16.21
C LYS A 67 9.96 3.71 -17.37
N ALA A 68 9.10 2.85 -17.95
CA ALA A 68 9.46 2.04 -19.11
C ALA A 68 9.65 2.85 -20.40
N MET A 69 8.84 3.90 -20.63
CA MET A 69 9.04 4.80 -21.79
C MET A 69 10.31 5.66 -21.62
N SER A 70 10.73 5.94 -20.37
CA SER A 70 12.03 6.54 -20.07
C SER A 70 13.22 5.57 -20.22
N MET A 71 12.96 4.26 -20.26
CA MET A 71 13.98 3.19 -20.30
C MET A 71 13.92 2.32 -21.57
N ILE A 72 13.34 2.82 -22.66
CA ILE A 72 13.24 2.12 -23.96
C ILE A 72 14.59 1.53 -24.41
N SER A 73 15.72 2.11 -23.98
CA SER A 73 17.07 1.67 -24.35
C SER A 73 17.76 0.65 -23.43
N LYS A 74 17.21 0.30 -22.25
CA LYS A 74 17.93 -0.55 -21.27
C LYS A 74 17.35 -1.96 -21.09
N GLU A 75 16.03 -2.16 -21.26
CA GLU A 75 15.41 -3.47 -21.05
C GLU A 75 14.07 -3.63 -21.83
N PRO A 76 14.09 -4.17 -23.07
CA PRO A 76 12.89 -4.28 -23.93
C PRO A 76 11.80 -5.20 -23.35
N ASP A 77 12.18 -6.07 -22.41
CA ASP A 77 11.28 -7.00 -21.73
C ASP A 77 10.37 -6.31 -20.71
N VAL A 78 10.77 -5.17 -20.17
CA VAL A 78 9.93 -4.38 -19.23
C VAL A 78 8.80 -3.71 -20.00
N LEU A 79 9.10 -3.05 -21.11
CA LEU A 79 8.10 -2.41 -21.97
C LEU A 79 7.06 -3.40 -22.50
N THR A 80 7.51 -4.59 -22.93
CA THR A 80 6.63 -5.67 -23.39
C THR A 80 5.63 -6.08 -22.29
N LYS A 81 6.09 -6.19 -21.04
CA LYS A 81 5.22 -6.53 -19.90
C LYS A 81 4.24 -5.41 -19.59
N GLU A 82 4.67 -4.15 -19.61
CA GLU A 82 3.76 -3.02 -19.36
C GLU A 82 2.65 -2.93 -20.42
N MET A 83 2.99 -3.13 -21.70
CA MET A 83 1.97 -3.21 -22.77
C MET A 83 1.00 -4.38 -22.56
N ALA A 84 1.48 -5.53 -22.07
CA ALA A 84 0.61 -6.67 -21.75
C ALA A 84 -0.30 -6.42 -20.54
N VAL A 85 0.19 -5.70 -19.52
CA VAL A 85 -0.61 -5.28 -18.36
C VAL A 85 -1.70 -4.29 -18.80
N LEU A 86 -1.36 -3.29 -19.61
CA LEU A 86 -2.35 -2.37 -20.17
C LEU A 86 -3.40 -3.13 -21.00
N GLY A 87 -2.96 -4.07 -21.83
CA GLY A 87 -3.87 -4.93 -22.58
C GLY A 87 -4.80 -5.77 -21.69
N GLN A 88 -4.34 -6.20 -20.50
CA GLN A 88 -5.16 -6.88 -19.51
C GLN A 88 -6.15 -5.94 -18.80
N GLU A 89 -5.73 -4.73 -18.44
CA GLU A 89 -6.61 -3.71 -17.87
C GLU A 89 -7.75 -3.35 -18.84
N LEU A 90 -7.45 -3.34 -20.14
CA LEU A 90 -8.43 -3.14 -21.21
C LEU A 90 -9.21 -4.42 -21.59
N MET A 91 -8.96 -5.55 -20.93
CA MET A 91 -9.57 -6.85 -21.21
C MET A 91 -9.37 -7.36 -22.65
N LEU A 92 -8.26 -7.00 -23.30
CA LEU A 92 -7.92 -7.41 -24.66
C LEU A 92 -6.95 -8.60 -24.73
N CYS A 93 -6.10 -8.77 -23.70
CA CYS A 93 -5.19 -9.91 -23.55
C CYS A 93 -4.91 -10.21 -22.06
N ASN A 94 -4.13 -11.25 -21.76
CA ASN A 94 -3.64 -11.51 -20.40
C ASN A 94 -2.22 -10.93 -20.21
N ALA A 95 -1.80 -10.62 -18.98
CA ALA A 95 -0.40 -10.19 -18.72
C ALA A 95 0.66 -11.22 -19.16
N GLY A 96 0.29 -12.49 -19.30
CA GLY A 96 1.17 -13.55 -19.80
C GLY A 96 1.26 -13.63 -21.34
N ASP A 97 0.43 -12.90 -22.09
CA ASP A 97 0.39 -12.95 -23.56
C ASP A 97 1.53 -12.12 -24.20
N LEU A 98 2.77 -12.30 -23.75
CA LEU A 98 3.93 -11.56 -24.26
C LEU A 98 4.21 -11.84 -25.75
N ASP A 99 3.88 -13.04 -26.23
CA ASP A 99 4.00 -13.40 -27.66
C ASP A 99 3.07 -12.58 -28.56
N LEU A 100 1.92 -12.15 -28.02
CA LEU A 100 1.02 -11.23 -28.72
C LEU A 100 1.65 -9.85 -28.84
N ILE A 101 2.36 -9.39 -27.80
CA ILE A 101 3.03 -8.08 -27.78
C ILE A 101 4.36 -8.11 -28.54
N ARG A 102 5.05 -9.24 -28.66
CA ARG A 102 6.32 -9.37 -29.41
C ARG A 102 6.13 -9.67 -30.89
N GLY A 103 4.99 -10.24 -31.28
CA GLY A 103 4.68 -10.57 -32.67
C GLY A 103 4.90 -12.04 -33.04
N ASN A 104 4.93 -12.93 -32.04
CA ASN A 104 5.07 -14.37 -32.24
C ASN A 104 3.71 -15.10 -32.33
N ALA A 105 2.62 -14.42 -31.96
CA ALA A 105 1.27 -14.98 -32.07
C ALA A 105 0.79 -15.10 -33.53
N SER A 106 -0.32 -15.80 -33.78
CA SER A 106 -0.88 -15.88 -35.14
C SER A 106 -1.29 -14.49 -35.69
N PRO A 107 -1.05 -14.19 -36.97
CA PRO A 107 -1.37 -12.87 -37.55
C PRO A 107 -2.81 -12.44 -37.31
N ARG A 108 -3.78 -13.35 -37.46
CA ARG A 108 -5.20 -13.10 -37.14
C ARG A 108 -5.41 -12.59 -35.70
N ARG A 109 -4.74 -13.18 -34.71
CA ARG A 109 -4.84 -12.78 -33.29
C ARG A 109 -4.18 -11.41 -33.07
N GLN A 110 -3.01 -11.19 -33.67
CA GLN A 110 -2.31 -9.92 -33.60
C GLN A 110 -3.12 -8.76 -34.21
N LEU A 111 -3.66 -8.97 -35.41
CA LEU A 111 -4.46 -7.95 -36.11
C LEU A 111 -5.76 -7.65 -35.37
N GLN A 112 -6.41 -8.66 -34.78
CA GLN A 112 -7.59 -8.43 -33.93
C GLN A 112 -7.25 -7.57 -32.72
N PHE A 113 -6.16 -7.88 -32.03
CA PHE A 113 -5.71 -7.11 -30.87
C PHE A 113 -5.39 -5.66 -31.24
N MET A 114 -4.65 -5.43 -32.34
CA MET A 114 -4.33 -4.08 -32.82
C MET A 114 -5.58 -3.31 -33.26
N GLU A 115 -6.52 -3.96 -33.94
CA GLU A 115 -7.80 -3.34 -34.32
C GLU A 115 -8.59 -2.88 -33.07
N GLN A 116 -8.63 -3.71 -32.03
CA GLN A 116 -9.31 -3.38 -30.78
C GLN A 116 -8.63 -2.23 -30.04
N LEU A 117 -7.30 -2.23 -29.97
CA LEU A 117 -6.55 -1.11 -29.39
C LEU A 117 -6.79 0.19 -30.17
N LEU A 118 -6.72 0.15 -31.49
CA LEU A 118 -6.94 1.33 -32.34
C LEU A 118 -8.36 1.90 -32.20
N SER A 119 -9.36 1.06 -31.92
CA SER A 119 -10.72 1.54 -31.64
C SER A 119 -10.84 2.41 -30.39
N LEU A 120 -9.84 2.35 -29.49
CA LEU A 120 -9.76 3.16 -28.28
C LEU A 120 -8.93 4.44 -28.47
N VAL A 121 -8.23 4.58 -29.60
CA VAL A 121 -7.41 5.76 -29.89
C VAL A 121 -8.31 6.93 -30.31
N PRO A 122 -8.22 8.10 -29.64
CA PRO A 122 -8.98 9.30 -30.02
C PRO A 122 -8.71 9.69 -31.49
N GLY A 123 -9.75 9.81 -32.29
CA GLY A 123 -9.65 10.18 -33.71
C GLY A 123 -9.68 9.01 -34.70
N CYS A 124 -9.48 7.77 -34.24
CA CYS A 124 -9.62 6.57 -35.08
C CYS A 124 -11.11 6.16 -35.20
N LYS A 125 -11.92 6.95 -35.91
CA LYS A 125 -13.32 6.56 -36.19
C LYS A 125 -13.33 5.55 -37.34
N LYS A 126 -13.91 4.37 -37.11
CA LYS A 126 -14.16 3.39 -38.18
C LYS A 126 -15.02 4.05 -39.27
N SER A 127 -14.51 4.09 -40.50
CA SER A 127 -15.25 4.43 -41.73
C SER A 127 -16.09 3.24 -42.25
N ALA A 128 -16.71 2.48 -41.34
CA ALA A 128 -17.61 1.39 -41.69
C ALA A 128 -18.85 1.45 -40.80
N GLU A 129 -19.92 1.96 -41.39
CA GLU A 129 -21.33 1.62 -41.18
C GLU A 129 -21.64 0.54 -40.14
N HIS A 130 -21.65 0.93 -38.87
CA HIS A 130 -22.81 0.68 -38.02
C HIS A 130 -22.70 1.70 -36.89
N ARG A 131 -23.26 2.89 -37.12
CA ARG A 131 -23.90 3.60 -36.01
C ARG A 131 -24.97 2.62 -35.55
N MET A 132 -24.65 1.70 -34.62
CA MET A 132 -25.70 1.15 -33.78
C MET A 132 -26.32 2.40 -33.22
N ASP A 133 -27.53 2.68 -33.69
CA ASP A 133 -28.28 3.86 -33.32
C ASP A 133 -28.11 4.02 -31.81
N GLU A 134 -27.64 5.18 -31.36
CA GLU A 134 -27.37 5.38 -29.93
C GLU A 134 -28.64 5.02 -29.12
N GLU A 135 -29.79 5.26 -29.74
CA GLU A 135 -31.12 4.82 -29.33
C GLU A 135 -31.28 3.28 -29.27
N MET A 136 -30.77 2.52 -30.25
CA MET A 136 -30.83 1.05 -30.26
C MET A 136 -29.93 0.41 -29.19
N LEU A 137 -28.78 1.03 -28.87
CA LEU A 137 -27.94 0.60 -27.75
C LEU A 137 -28.60 0.90 -26.40
N VAL A 138 -29.16 2.10 -26.24
CA VAL A 138 -29.95 2.47 -25.06
C VAL A 138 -31.14 1.52 -24.93
N ASN A 139 -31.88 1.26 -26.00
CA ASN A 139 -33.01 0.32 -26.01
C ASN A 139 -32.58 -1.12 -25.67
N LYS A 140 -31.38 -1.55 -26.08
CA LYS A 140 -30.84 -2.86 -25.71
C LYS A 140 -30.45 -2.92 -24.23
N ILE A 141 -29.89 -1.85 -23.68
CA ILE A 141 -29.56 -1.72 -22.26
C ILE A 141 -30.86 -1.74 -21.43
N PHE A 142 -31.89 -0.99 -21.83
CA PHE A 142 -33.20 -0.94 -21.18
C PHE A 142 -34.17 -2.05 -21.62
N ALA A 143 -33.71 -3.07 -22.34
CA ALA A 143 -34.53 -4.22 -22.68
C ALA A 143 -34.97 -4.97 -21.41
N ALA A 144 -36.16 -5.56 -21.44
CA ALA A 144 -36.73 -6.28 -20.29
C ALA A 144 -35.81 -7.40 -19.75
N GLU A 145 -35.01 -7.99 -20.64
CA GLU A 145 -34.02 -9.02 -20.31
C GLU A 145 -32.83 -8.48 -19.49
N ASN A 146 -32.46 -7.20 -19.70
CA ASN A 146 -31.31 -6.55 -19.09
C ASN A 146 -31.67 -5.69 -17.86
N LEU A 147 -32.94 -5.31 -17.72
CA LEU A 147 -33.49 -4.59 -16.57
C LEU A 147 -33.12 -5.20 -15.19
N PRO A 148 -33.22 -6.53 -14.96
CA PRO A 148 -32.87 -7.09 -13.64
C PRO A 148 -31.39 -6.94 -13.30
N TYR A 149 -30.49 -7.00 -14.30
CA TYR A 149 -29.05 -6.80 -14.10
C TYR A 149 -28.74 -5.32 -13.81
N LEU A 150 -29.39 -4.39 -14.50
CA LEU A 150 -29.27 -2.95 -14.23
C LEU A 150 -29.81 -2.58 -12.84
N ALA A 151 -30.95 -3.15 -12.43
CA ALA A 151 -31.49 -2.97 -11.09
C ALA A 151 -30.52 -3.48 -10.00
N GLN A 152 -29.81 -4.58 -10.29
CA GLN A 152 -28.77 -5.12 -9.41
C GLN A 152 -27.50 -4.25 -9.38
N MET A 153 -27.13 -3.59 -10.48
CA MET A 153 -26.04 -2.61 -10.52
C MET A 153 -26.36 -1.30 -9.80
N LEU A 154 -27.61 -0.84 -9.85
CA LEU A 154 -28.08 0.35 -9.13
C LEU A 154 -28.25 0.12 -7.63
N LYS A 155 -28.45 -1.14 -7.21
CA LYS A 155 -28.38 -1.58 -5.82
C LYS A 155 -27.28 -2.62 -5.65
N PRO A 156 -25.99 -2.22 -5.79
CA PRO A 156 -24.91 -3.16 -5.59
C PRO A 156 -25.01 -3.66 -4.16
N THR A 157 -25.21 -4.97 -3.99
CA THR A 157 -25.06 -5.61 -2.69
C THR A 157 -23.59 -5.57 -2.32
N PHE A 158 -23.12 -4.42 -1.83
CA PHE A 158 -21.92 -4.36 -1.05
C PHE A 158 -22.17 -5.26 0.16
N ASN A 159 -21.53 -6.43 0.17
CA ASN A 159 -21.17 -7.10 1.41
C ASN A 159 -19.77 -6.60 1.73
N PRO A 160 -19.59 -5.50 2.49
CA PRO A 160 -18.26 -4.98 2.82
C PRO A 160 -17.43 -5.94 3.69
N TRP A 161 -17.97 -7.12 4.03
CA TRP A 161 -17.41 -8.03 5.01
C TRP A 161 -17.34 -9.45 4.43
N PRO A 162 -16.13 -10.03 4.27
CA PRO A 162 -15.97 -11.44 3.95
C PRO A 162 -16.67 -12.35 4.96
N ALA A 163 -17.05 -13.57 4.54
CA ALA A 163 -17.95 -14.46 5.26
C ALA A 163 -17.57 -14.72 6.74
N HIS A 164 -16.29 -14.61 7.09
CA HIS A 164 -15.78 -14.81 8.46
C HIS A 164 -16.20 -13.72 9.46
N LEU A 165 -16.62 -12.53 9.00
CA LEU A 165 -17.02 -11.42 9.88
C LEU A 165 -18.54 -11.31 10.06
N LYS A 166 -19.35 -11.95 9.20
CA LYS A 166 -20.82 -12.03 9.36
C LYS A 166 -21.26 -12.78 10.62
N ALA A 167 -20.39 -13.60 11.21
CA ALA A 167 -20.68 -14.29 12.47
C ALA A 167 -20.80 -13.31 13.66
N LEU A 168 -20.15 -12.15 13.60
CA LEU A 168 -20.09 -11.17 14.70
C LEU A 168 -21.28 -10.19 14.71
N CYS A 169 -21.93 -9.94 13.56
CA CYS A 169 -22.98 -8.92 13.44
C CYS A 169 -24.42 -9.43 13.67
N LYS A 170 -24.63 -10.65 14.19
CA LYS A 170 -25.98 -11.17 14.49
C LYS A 170 -26.68 -10.46 15.67
N GLY A 171 -26.05 -9.47 16.30
CA GLY A 171 -26.51 -8.83 17.53
C GLY A 171 -27.46 -7.64 17.40
N THR A 172 -27.57 -6.97 16.24
CA THR A 172 -28.30 -5.68 16.21
C THR A 172 -29.32 -5.65 15.08
N LYS A 173 -30.55 -6.08 15.39
CA LYS A 173 -31.72 -5.92 14.53
C LYS A 173 -32.38 -4.57 14.79
N SER A 174 -32.26 -3.65 13.85
CA SER A 174 -33.30 -2.66 13.59
C SER A 174 -33.35 -2.42 12.09
N CYS A 175 -34.42 -2.88 11.45
CA CYS A 175 -34.65 -2.75 10.03
C CYS A 175 -35.87 -1.84 9.85
N TYR A 176 -35.63 -0.61 9.41
CA TYR A 176 -36.67 0.20 8.78
C TYR A 176 -37.03 -0.41 7.43
N LYS A 177 -38.32 -0.68 7.22
CA LYS A 177 -38.86 -1.11 5.92
C LYS A 177 -39.18 0.13 5.08
N PRO A 178 -38.78 0.22 3.81
CA PRO A 178 -39.30 1.24 2.90
C PRO A 178 -40.62 0.76 2.29
N SER A 179 -41.67 1.57 2.43
CA SER A 179 -42.95 1.43 1.73
C SER A 179 -42.80 1.82 0.26
N LYS A 180 -43.52 1.12 -0.62
CA LYS A 180 -43.60 1.40 -2.06
C LYS A 180 -44.60 2.53 -2.31
N GLU A 181 -44.15 3.74 -2.61
CA GLU A 181 -44.96 4.84 -3.19
C GLU A 181 -44.00 5.98 -3.62
N GLU A 182 -43.27 5.81 -4.74
CA GLU A 182 -42.15 6.72 -5.08
C GLU A 182 -42.41 7.73 -6.21
N ASP A 183 -43.48 7.65 -7.01
CA ASP A 183 -43.59 8.55 -8.17
C ASP A 183 -44.22 9.93 -7.87
N ALA A 184 -44.98 10.08 -6.78
CA ALA A 184 -45.52 11.38 -6.36
C ALA A 184 -44.58 12.15 -5.40
N ASP A 185 -43.58 11.47 -4.82
CA ASP A 185 -42.82 11.98 -3.66
C ASP A 185 -41.48 12.62 -4.05
N VAL A 186 -40.93 12.34 -5.24
CA VAL A 186 -39.62 12.89 -5.63
C VAL A 186 -39.69 14.40 -5.87
N ALA A 187 -40.78 14.90 -6.45
CA ALA A 187 -40.95 16.33 -6.71
C ALA A 187 -41.12 17.13 -5.42
N THR A 188 -41.89 16.61 -4.46
CA THR A 188 -42.08 17.21 -3.13
C THR A 188 -40.77 17.16 -2.33
N LEU A 189 -40.01 16.08 -2.42
CA LEU A 189 -38.72 15.92 -1.75
C LEU A 189 -37.65 16.85 -2.34
N LEU A 190 -37.62 17.03 -3.67
CA LEU A 190 -36.76 18.02 -4.33
C LEU A 190 -37.12 19.45 -3.92
N GLN A 191 -38.40 19.77 -3.84
CA GLN A 191 -38.85 21.10 -3.42
C GLN A 191 -38.54 21.36 -1.94
N LEU A 192 -38.68 20.34 -1.08
CA LEU A 192 -38.28 20.38 0.33
C LEU A 192 -36.77 20.57 0.48
N THR A 193 -35.95 19.76 -0.21
CA THR A 193 -34.48 19.90 -0.16
C THR A 193 -34.03 21.26 -0.68
N GLN A 194 -34.65 21.78 -1.74
CA GLN A 194 -34.32 23.11 -2.24
C GLN A 194 -34.74 24.24 -1.27
N SER A 195 -35.87 24.08 -0.57
CA SER A 195 -36.26 25.02 0.48
C SER A 195 -35.32 24.96 1.69
N ALA A 196 -34.87 23.76 2.08
CA ALA A 196 -33.92 23.56 3.16
C ALA A 196 -32.53 24.11 2.81
N LEU A 197 -32.07 23.97 1.57
CA LEU A 197 -30.82 24.55 1.10
C LEU A 197 -30.87 26.08 1.11
N LYS A 198 -31.98 26.70 0.69
CA LYS A 198 -32.16 28.15 0.78
C LYS A 198 -32.19 28.66 2.22
N GLN A 199 -32.82 27.92 3.12
CA GLN A 199 -32.81 28.24 4.55
C GLN A 199 -31.40 28.14 5.13
N LEU A 200 -30.67 27.08 4.80
CA LEU A 200 -29.28 26.90 5.25
C LEU A 200 -28.35 27.98 4.68
N GLU A 201 -28.56 28.38 3.43
CA GLU A 201 -27.84 29.50 2.81
C GLU A 201 -28.10 30.83 3.54
N SER A 202 -29.35 31.09 3.93
CA SER A 202 -29.68 32.26 4.77
C SER A 202 -29.10 32.17 6.19
N GLU A 203 -29.01 30.97 6.77
CA GLU A 203 -28.33 30.76 8.06
C GLU A 203 -26.81 30.92 7.95
N CYS A 204 -26.23 30.69 6.76
CA CYS A 204 -24.81 30.84 6.47
C CYS A 204 -24.44 32.21 5.87
N GLU A 205 -25.37 33.17 5.83
CA GLU A 205 -25.14 34.52 5.29
C GLU A 205 -24.02 35.28 6.03
N PHE A 206 -23.73 34.89 7.29
CA PHE A 206 -22.58 35.38 8.07
C PHE A 206 -21.21 34.99 7.50
N LEU A 207 -21.12 33.91 6.71
CA LEU A 207 -19.87 33.49 6.06
C LEU A 207 -19.54 34.34 4.82
N ASN A 208 -20.56 34.93 4.20
CA ASN A 208 -20.42 35.77 3.01
C ASN A 208 -20.22 37.25 3.34
N ASN A 209 -20.51 37.67 4.58
CA ASN A 209 -20.30 39.04 5.03
C ASN A 209 -18.87 39.23 5.56
N GLU A 210 -17.92 39.51 4.68
CA GLU A 210 -16.53 39.86 5.02
C GLU A 210 -16.41 41.11 5.92
N ALA A 211 -17.50 41.85 6.15
CA ALA A 211 -17.44 43.19 6.75
C ALA A 211 -17.73 43.26 8.26
N GLN A 212 -18.20 42.21 8.96
CA GLN A 212 -18.75 42.39 10.32
C GLN A 212 -18.42 41.32 11.37
N SER A 213 -17.21 40.75 11.39
CA SER A 213 -16.73 40.13 12.64
C SER A 213 -15.21 40.27 12.83
N PRO A 214 -14.73 40.82 13.96
CA PRO A 214 -13.35 40.65 14.39
C PRO A 214 -13.22 39.25 15.00
N GLY A 215 -13.24 38.24 14.13
CA GLY A 215 -13.12 36.84 14.51
C GLY A 215 -11.81 36.28 13.98
N ILE A 216 -10.99 35.75 14.86
CA ILE A 216 -9.60 35.29 14.69
C ILE A 216 -9.38 34.25 13.56
N PHE A 217 -10.45 33.79 12.89
CA PHE A 217 -10.38 32.92 11.72
C PHE A 217 -11.34 33.40 10.63
N SER A 218 -10.87 34.26 9.74
CA SER A 218 -11.61 34.56 8.51
C SER A 218 -11.61 33.32 7.59
N PRO A 219 -12.69 33.06 6.83
CA PRO A 219 -12.71 32.00 5.82
C PRO A 219 -11.57 32.12 4.80
N SER A 220 -11.13 33.36 4.53
CA SER A 220 -9.94 33.65 3.72
C SER A 220 -8.65 33.18 4.38
N SER A 221 -8.47 33.34 5.70
CA SER A 221 -7.31 32.83 6.43
C SER A 221 -7.25 31.30 6.44
N LEU A 222 -8.42 30.65 6.60
CA LEU A 222 -8.50 29.18 6.52
C LEU A 222 -8.20 28.68 5.12
N ARG A 223 -8.70 29.36 4.09
CA ARG A 223 -8.38 29.05 2.68
C ARG A 223 -6.89 29.17 2.41
N VAL A 224 -6.25 30.25 2.90
CA VAL A 224 -4.80 30.44 2.77
C VAL A 224 -4.04 29.32 3.50
N ALA A 225 -4.39 29.02 4.75
CA ALA A 225 -3.74 27.93 5.50
C ALA A 225 -3.92 26.55 4.83
N ALA A 226 -5.08 26.29 4.24
CA ALA A 226 -5.33 25.05 3.49
C ALA A 226 -4.50 24.98 2.20
N CYS A 227 -4.38 26.10 1.47
CA CYS A 227 -3.51 26.19 0.30
C CYS A 227 -2.03 26.01 0.68
N ASP A 228 -1.58 26.63 1.76
CA ASP A 228 -0.20 26.50 2.26
C ASP A 228 0.10 25.06 2.66
N LEU A 229 -0.83 24.39 3.36
CA LEU A 229 -0.69 22.98 3.73
C LEU A 229 -0.65 22.08 2.49
N GLN A 230 -1.51 22.33 1.50
CA GLN A 230 -1.51 21.60 0.24
C GLN A 230 -0.18 21.77 -0.49
N GLN A 231 0.38 22.98 -0.49
CA GLN A 231 1.68 23.26 -1.10
C GLN A 231 2.83 22.58 -0.34
N LEU A 232 2.81 22.60 1.00
CA LEU A 232 3.77 21.89 1.84
C LEU A 232 3.72 20.37 1.61
N MET A 233 2.51 19.80 1.51
CA MET A 233 2.32 18.38 1.21
C MET A 233 2.83 18.05 -0.20
N ALA A 234 2.51 18.87 -1.21
CA ALA A 234 2.95 18.63 -2.58
C ALA A 234 4.47 18.71 -2.72
N THR A 235 5.09 19.70 -2.08
CA THR A 235 6.55 19.85 -2.05
C THR A 235 7.23 18.72 -1.29
N PHE A 236 6.70 18.33 -0.12
CA PHE A 236 7.20 17.16 0.61
C PHE A 236 7.08 15.88 -0.21
N CYS A 237 5.93 15.63 -0.84
CA CYS A 237 5.75 14.48 -1.71
C CYS A 237 6.77 14.49 -2.84
N HIS A 238 7.00 15.62 -3.49
CA HIS A 238 8.00 15.70 -4.56
C HIS A 238 9.41 15.36 -4.06
N VAL A 239 9.87 15.97 -2.97
CA VAL A 239 11.17 15.69 -2.36
C VAL A 239 11.27 14.23 -1.89
N TYR A 240 10.17 13.67 -1.38
CA TYR A 240 10.11 12.26 -1.03
C TYR A 240 10.31 11.39 -2.26
N GLU A 241 9.59 11.64 -3.34
CA GLU A 241 9.66 10.88 -4.58
C GLU A 241 11.02 10.95 -5.27
N THR A 242 11.65 12.13 -5.30
CA THR A 242 12.93 12.36 -5.99
C THR A 242 14.12 11.90 -5.17
N ASP A 243 14.16 12.27 -3.88
CA ASP A 243 15.39 12.22 -3.09
C ASP A 243 15.31 11.12 -2.03
N LEU A 244 14.23 11.10 -1.24
CA LEU A 244 14.16 10.24 -0.04
C LEU A 244 13.71 8.81 -0.34
N ARG A 245 12.89 8.59 -1.37
CA ARG A 245 12.31 7.28 -1.71
C ARG A 245 13.40 6.25 -1.99
N THR A 246 14.53 6.67 -2.53
CA THR A 246 15.68 5.79 -2.79
C THR A 246 16.38 5.31 -1.52
N TYR A 247 16.11 5.94 -0.37
CA TYR A 247 16.60 5.57 0.96
C TYR A 247 15.56 4.83 1.79
N CYS A 248 14.25 5.05 1.56
CA CYS A 248 13.15 4.46 2.33
C CYS A 248 12.90 2.96 2.09
N GLY A 249 13.74 2.28 1.32
CA GLY A 249 13.65 0.84 1.06
C GLY A 249 14.99 0.16 0.83
N ARG A 250 16.11 0.81 1.21
CA ARG A 250 17.41 0.14 1.19
C ARG A 250 17.46 -0.87 2.32
N ASP A 251 17.98 -2.05 2.01
CA ASP A 251 18.40 -2.98 3.05
C ASP A 251 19.35 -2.25 4.02
N PRO A 252 19.26 -2.56 5.33
CA PRO A 252 20.19 -2.00 6.30
C PRO A 252 21.61 -2.13 5.77
N PRO A 253 22.48 -1.09 5.88
CA PRO A 253 23.85 -1.19 5.40
C PRO A 253 24.48 -2.45 5.98
N SER A 254 24.79 -3.42 5.11
CA SER A 254 25.39 -4.67 5.51
C SER A 254 26.77 -4.35 6.06
N PHE A 255 26.96 -4.60 7.35
CA PHE A 255 28.23 -4.32 7.98
C PHE A 255 29.35 -5.17 7.33
N SER A 256 30.51 -4.56 7.05
CA SER A 256 31.65 -5.24 6.43
C SER A 256 32.19 -6.35 7.34
N THR A 257 32.96 -7.30 6.80
CA THR A 257 33.63 -8.38 7.55
C THR A 257 34.48 -7.90 8.74
N GLU A 258 34.86 -6.63 8.78
CA GLU A 258 35.56 -6.01 9.92
C GLU A 258 34.66 -5.86 11.15
N THR A 259 33.34 -5.72 10.98
CA THR A 259 32.40 -5.63 12.11
C THR A 259 32.21 -6.93 12.89
N ASP A 260 32.49 -8.08 12.28
CA ASP A 260 32.53 -9.34 13.03
C ASP A 260 33.70 -9.34 14.03
N VAL A 261 34.81 -8.67 13.71
CA VAL A 261 35.92 -8.45 14.65
C VAL A 261 35.47 -7.55 15.80
N PHE A 262 34.80 -6.43 15.52
CA PHE A 262 34.27 -5.55 16.58
C PHE A 262 33.23 -6.25 17.46
N ARG A 263 32.33 -7.04 16.87
CA ARG A 263 31.34 -7.84 17.62
C ARG A 263 32.03 -8.88 18.50
N ARG A 264 33.05 -9.58 17.96
CA ARG A 264 33.84 -10.56 18.71
C ARG A 264 34.58 -9.92 19.87
N VAL A 265 35.24 -8.77 19.63
CA VAL A 265 35.95 -8.01 20.67
C VAL A 265 34.96 -7.52 21.73
N HIS A 266 33.82 -6.95 21.33
CA HIS A 266 32.79 -6.52 22.27
C HIS A 266 32.26 -7.67 23.14
N GLN A 267 32.01 -8.85 22.55
CA GLN A 267 31.59 -10.04 23.29
C GLN A 267 32.66 -10.52 24.27
N LEU A 268 33.93 -10.54 23.86
CA LEU A 268 35.06 -10.91 24.73
C LEU A 268 35.22 -9.92 25.88
N LEU A 269 35.06 -8.63 25.61
CA LEU A 269 35.19 -7.57 26.61
C LEU A 269 34.02 -7.62 27.60
N LEU A 270 32.80 -7.91 27.12
CA LEU A 270 31.65 -8.15 27.98
C LEU A 270 31.86 -9.37 28.88
N ALA A 271 32.35 -10.48 28.33
CA ALA A 271 32.67 -11.68 29.10
C ALA A 271 33.74 -11.41 30.17
N CYS A 272 34.80 -10.68 29.81
CA CYS A 272 35.85 -10.26 30.74
C CYS A 272 35.28 -9.40 31.89
N ASN A 273 34.42 -8.42 31.58
CA ASN A 273 33.79 -7.60 32.61
C ASN A 273 32.91 -8.44 33.55
N THR A 274 32.13 -9.39 33.03
CA THR A 274 31.33 -10.28 33.89
C THR A 274 32.19 -11.19 34.76
N GLU A 275 33.33 -11.68 34.26
CA GLU A 275 34.26 -12.46 35.07
C GLU A 275 34.92 -11.63 36.17
N LEU A 276 35.26 -10.36 35.88
CA LEU A 276 35.80 -9.43 36.87
C LEU A 276 34.77 -9.09 37.96
N GLU A 277 33.50 -8.92 37.60
CA GLU A 277 32.42 -8.73 38.58
C GLU A 277 32.26 -9.97 39.48
N MET A 278 32.24 -11.17 38.90
CA MET A 278 32.20 -12.42 39.68
C MET A 278 33.41 -12.57 40.62
N LEU A 279 34.62 -12.22 40.15
CA LEU A 279 35.82 -12.24 40.98
C LEU A 279 35.76 -11.22 42.11
N ASN A 280 35.19 -10.04 41.87
CA ASN A 280 34.98 -9.04 42.91
C ASN A 280 34.02 -9.56 43.98
N GLU A 281 32.88 -10.15 43.59
CA GLU A 281 31.94 -10.76 44.54
C GLU A 281 32.58 -11.88 45.37
N VAL A 282 33.39 -12.75 44.75
CA VAL A 282 34.13 -13.80 45.46
C VAL A 282 35.15 -13.20 46.43
N SER A 283 35.84 -12.12 46.01
CA SER A 283 36.78 -11.40 46.88
C SER A 283 36.07 -10.82 48.10
N GLU A 284 34.94 -10.12 47.91
CA GLU A 284 34.12 -9.58 49.00
C GLU A 284 33.60 -10.66 49.94
N ALA A 285 33.09 -11.77 49.39
CA ALA A 285 32.65 -12.92 50.18
C ALA A 285 33.81 -13.53 50.99
N SER A 286 35.01 -13.61 50.40
CA SER A 286 36.21 -14.11 51.08
C SER A 286 36.66 -13.18 52.22
N ALA A 287 36.60 -11.87 52.00
CA ALA A 287 36.90 -10.87 53.03
C ALA A 287 35.91 -10.97 54.19
N SER A 288 34.61 -11.08 53.89
CA SER A 288 33.55 -11.26 54.89
C SER A 288 33.73 -12.57 55.69
N MET A 289 34.01 -13.69 55.02
CA MET A 289 34.31 -14.95 55.71
C MET A 289 35.56 -14.83 56.60
N ASN A 290 36.61 -14.17 56.11
CA ASN A 290 37.84 -14.01 56.87
C ASN A 290 37.62 -13.12 58.11
N GLU A 291 36.80 -12.07 58.00
CA GLU A 291 36.36 -11.27 59.14
C GLU A 291 35.59 -12.11 60.16
N GLU A 292 34.65 -12.95 59.72
CA GLU A 292 33.90 -13.83 60.63
C GLU A 292 34.81 -14.87 61.31
N VAL A 293 35.78 -15.43 60.58
CA VAL A 293 36.80 -16.33 61.13
C VAL A 293 37.67 -15.60 62.15
N ASN A 294 38.11 -14.37 61.88
CA ASN A 294 38.89 -13.57 62.81
C ASN A 294 38.09 -13.22 64.07
N ARG A 295 36.79 -12.91 63.94
CA ARG A 295 35.87 -12.72 65.08
C ARG A 295 35.74 -13.99 65.91
N LEU A 296 35.67 -15.16 65.27
CA LEU A 296 35.64 -16.46 65.94
C LEU A 296 36.98 -16.79 66.63
N GLN A 297 38.12 -16.36 66.10
CA GLN A 297 39.43 -16.59 66.70
C GLN A 297 39.73 -15.63 67.86
N THR A 298 39.28 -14.38 67.78
CA THR A 298 39.51 -13.35 68.82
C THR A 298 38.59 -13.48 70.03
N GLN A 299 37.39 -14.08 69.87
CA GLN A 299 36.52 -14.44 70.99
C GLN A 299 36.46 -15.96 71.15
N PRO A 300 37.09 -16.56 72.19
CA PRO A 300 36.93 -17.98 72.47
C PRO A 300 35.45 -18.26 72.80
N ARG A 301 34.77 -18.98 71.90
CA ARG A 301 33.38 -19.42 72.07
C ARG A 301 33.37 -20.83 72.63
N TYR A 302 32.62 -21.06 73.70
CA TYR A 302 32.54 -22.34 74.40
C TYR A 302 31.20 -23.01 74.11
N TRP A 303 31.24 -24.30 73.78
CA TRP A 303 30.05 -25.09 73.51
C TRP A 303 29.39 -25.54 74.82
N ARG A 304 28.11 -25.21 75.00
CA ARG A 304 27.30 -25.72 76.11
C ARG A 304 25.87 -25.98 75.63
N ARG A 305 25.32 -27.15 75.93
CA ARG A 305 23.92 -27.53 75.62
C ARG A 305 23.54 -27.33 74.13
N GLY A 306 24.47 -27.59 73.21
CA GLY A 306 24.24 -27.47 71.77
C GLY A 306 24.35 -26.06 71.18
N GLU A 307 24.59 -25.03 72.01
CA GLU A 307 24.72 -23.63 71.59
C GLU A 307 26.13 -23.08 71.88
N LYS A 308 26.58 -22.11 71.07
CA LYS A 308 27.86 -21.41 71.27
C LYS A 308 27.63 -20.17 72.13
N HIS A 309 28.32 -20.07 73.26
CA HIS A 309 28.26 -18.90 74.14
C HIS A 309 29.63 -18.21 74.23
N THR A 310 29.65 -16.90 74.43
CA THR A 310 30.88 -16.16 74.76
C THR A 310 31.16 -16.24 76.26
N LEU A 311 32.40 -15.96 76.67
CA LEU A 311 32.79 -15.98 78.09
C LEU A 311 32.01 -14.94 78.93
N SER A 312 31.64 -13.80 78.32
CA SER A 312 30.79 -12.79 78.94
C SER A 312 29.41 -13.33 79.28
N ASP A 313 28.77 -14.04 78.33
CA ASP A 313 27.44 -14.62 78.53
C ASP A 313 27.45 -15.67 79.65
N GLN A 314 28.53 -16.46 79.73
CA GLN A 314 28.69 -17.43 80.82
C GLN A 314 28.90 -16.75 82.18
N LEU A 315 29.70 -15.68 82.22
CA LEU A 315 29.95 -14.93 83.45
C LEU A 315 28.69 -14.22 83.94
N GLU A 316 27.89 -13.68 83.03
CA GLU A 316 26.61 -13.04 83.34
C GLU A 316 25.57 -14.05 83.86
N GLU A 317 25.49 -15.23 83.25
CA GLU A 317 24.63 -16.32 83.72
C GLU A 317 25.06 -16.85 85.11
N VAL A 318 26.36 -17.00 85.34
CA VAL A 318 26.88 -17.38 86.68
C VAL A 318 26.62 -16.27 87.70
N SER A 319 26.76 -15.01 87.31
CA SER A 319 26.46 -13.85 88.17
C SER A 319 24.97 -13.73 88.48
N ARG A 320 24.10 -14.06 87.52
CA ARG A 320 22.66 -14.12 87.71
C ARG A 320 22.29 -15.23 88.67
N ARG A 321 22.82 -16.44 88.46
CA ARG A 321 22.59 -17.57 89.37
C ARG A 321 23.12 -17.31 90.77
N SER A 322 24.30 -16.73 90.91
CA SER A 322 24.85 -16.41 92.23
C SER A 322 23.99 -15.37 92.96
N ARG A 323 23.46 -14.37 92.24
CA ARG A 323 22.48 -13.42 92.79
C ARG A 323 21.17 -14.09 93.20
N GLU A 324 20.67 -15.02 92.41
CA GLU A 324 19.47 -15.81 92.73
C GLU A 324 19.70 -16.70 93.98
N PHE A 325 20.86 -17.37 94.06
CA PHE A 325 21.24 -18.13 95.26
C PHE A 325 21.41 -17.23 96.50
N LEU A 326 22.03 -16.06 96.35
CA LEU A 326 22.16 -15.10 97.44
C LEU A 326 20.79 -14.56 97.87
N SER A 327 19.84 -14.37 96.96
CA SER A 327 18.48 -13.96 97.30
C SER A 327 17.70 -15.05 98.04
N LEU A 328 17.97 -16.32 97.75
CA LEU A 328 17.36 -17.47 98.44
C LEU A 328 17.96 -17.71 99.84
N LEU A 329 19.20 -17.29 100.10
CA LEU A 329 19.86 -17.35 101.41
C LEU A 329 19.45 -16.20 102.36
N HIS A 330 18.80 -15.16 101.84
CA HIS A 330 18.28 -14.02 102.61
C HIS A 330 16.74 -14.07 102.81
N SER A 331 16.09 -15.21 102.53
CA SER A 331 14.74 -15.56 103.02
C SER A 331 14.84 -16.55 104.17
#